data_AF-A0A5K1FX61-F1
#
_entry.id   AF-A0A5K1FX61-F1
#
_cell.length_a   1.000
_cell.length_b   1.000
_cell.length_c   1.000
_cell.angle_alpha   90.00
_cell.angle_beta   90.00
_cell.angle_gamma   90.00
#
_symmetry.space_group_name_H-M   'P 1'
#
loop_
_entity.id
_entity.type
_entity.pdbx_description
1 polymer ?
#
loop_
_entity_poly.entity_id
_entity_poly.type
_entity_poly.pdbx_seq_one_letter_code
_entity_poly.pdbx_strand_id
1 'polypeptide(L)' 'VGDGINDAPSLALADVGIALQNAKENAASDAASVILLGNKLSQVRFRLMLELG' A
#
# COMPACT_ATOMS: atom_id res chain seq x y z
N VAL A 1 -1.78 4.48 1.65
CA VAL A 1 -0.76 4.13 0.63
C VAL A 1 0.49 4.93 0.94
N GLY A 2 1.67 4.32 0.90
CA GLY A 2 2.96 4.96 1.15
C GLY A 2 4.09 4.24 0.43
N ASP A 3 5.29 4.81 0.40
CA ASP A 3 6.46 4.24 -0.29
C ASP A 3 7.73 4.29 0.55
N GLY A 4 7.74 5.05 1.65
CA GLY A 4 8.93 5.34 2.44
C GLY A 4 8.78 5.10 3.94
N ILE A 5 9.92 5.13 4.65
CA ILE A 5 10.00 4.84 6.09
C ILE A 5 9.03 5.69 6.92
N ASN A 6 8.81 6.94 6.51
CA ASN A 6 7.92 7.86 7.21
C ASN A 6 6.44 7.46 7.13
N ASP A 7 6.06 6.65 6.14
CA ASP A 7 4.70 6.18 5.96
C ASP A 7 4.40 4.94 6.81
N ALA A 8 5.43 4.25 7.32
CA ALA A 8 5.29 3.00 8.06
C ALA A 8 4.34 3.11 9.27
N PRO A 9 4.38 4.17 10.12
CA PRO A 9 3.44 4.31 11.23
C PRO A 9 1.99 4.40 10.77
N SER A 10 1.73 5.17 9.71
CA SER A 10 0.38 5.34 9.15
C SER A 10 -0.10 4.07 8.45
N LEU A 11 0.79 3.32 7.79
CA LEU A 11 0.49 2.06 7.13
C LEU A 11 0.15 0.95 8.13
N ALA A 12 0.86 0.88 9.26
CA ALA A 12 0.61 -0.08 10.32
C ALA A 12 -0.74 0.13 11.04
N LEU A 13 -1.25 1.37 11.04
CA LEU A 13 -2.53 1.73 11.66
C LEU A 13 -3.72 1.68 10.70
N ALA A 14 -3.48 1.56 9.39
CA ALA A 14 -4.54 1.54 8.40
C ALA A 14 -5.26 0.18 8.38
N ASP A 15 -6.58 0.20 8.14
CA ASP A 15 -7.35 -1.04 7.94
C ASP A 15 -6.79 -1.88 6.79
N VAL A 16 -6.32 -1.19 5.72
CA VAL A 16 -5.56 -1.78 4.62
C VAL A 16 -4.41 -0.85 4.25
N GLY A 17 -3.20 -1.17 4.71
CA GLY A 17 -1.97 -0.49 4.32
C GLY A 17 -1.44 -0.99 2.97
N ILE A 18 -1.10 -0.08 2.06
CA ILE A 18 -0.51 -0.42 0.75
C ILE A 18 0.84 0.27 0.60
N ALA A 19 1.91 -0.51 0.43
CA ALA A 19 3.25 -0.02 0.12
C ALA A 19 3.53 -0.08 -1.38
N LEU A 20 4.09 0.99 -1.92
CA LEU A 20 4.63 1.03 -3.27
C LEU A 20 6.11 0.67 -3.24
N GLN A 21 6.47 -0.40 -3.95
CA GLN A 21 7.83 -0.92 -3.90
C GLN A 21 8.41 -1.09 -5.30
N ASN A 22 9.61 -0.52 -5.49
CA ASN A 22 10.30 -0.56 -6.78
C ASN A 22 11.36 -1.65 -6.82
N ALA A 23 12.25 -1.71 -5.83
CA ALA A 23 13.38 -2.64 -5.85
C ALA A 23 13.91 -3.06 -4.48
N LYS A 24 13.86 -2.19 -3.46
CA LYS A 24 14.42 -2.47 -2.14
C LYS A 24 13.34 -2.42 -1.06
N GLU A 25 13.41 -3.34 -0.11
CA GLU A 25 12.59 -3.34 1.11
C GLU A 25 12.95 -2.18 2.02
N ASN A 26 11.92 -1.64 2.66
CA ASN A 26 12.01 -0.58 3.65
C ASN A 26 10.90 -0.73 4.68
N ALA A 27 10.88 0.15 5.69
CA ALA A 27 9.89 0.07 6.75
C ALA A 27 8.44 0.22 6.27
N ALA A 28 8.19 0.82 5.09
CA ALA A 28 6.84 0.88 4.50
C ALA A 28 6.39 -0.51 4.03
N SER A 29 7.27 -1.26 3.34
CA SER A 29 6.96 -2.61 2.87
C SER A 29 6.75 -3.60 4.02
N ASP A 30 7.49 -3.46 5.12
CA ASP A 30 7.30 -4.31 6.31
C ASP A 30 5.98 -4.02 7.04
N ALA A 31 5.56 -2.75 7.06
CA ALA A 31 4.37 -2.32 7.79
C ALA A 31 3.07 -2.49 7.00
N ALA A 32 3.14 -2.61 5.67
CA ALA A 32 1.96 -2.65 4.81
C ALA A 32 1.34 -4.05 4.72
N SER A 33 0.01 -4.09 4.60
CA SER A 33 -0.76 -5.31 4.35
C SER A 33 -0.62 -5.81 2.90
N VAL A 34 -0.41 -4.89 1.96
CA VAL A 34 -0.26 -5.17 0.53
C VAL A 34 0.96 -4.43 -0.01
N ILE A 35 1.77 -5.11 -0.81
CA ILE A 35 2.93 -4.53 -1.49
C ILE A 35 2.67 -4.54 -2.99
N LEU A 36 2.80 -3.38 -3.64
CA LEU A 36 2.70 -3.24 -5.08
C LEU A 36 4.09 -3.18 -5.70
N LEU A 37 4.46 -4.24 -6.40
CA LEU A 37 5.73 -4.33 -7.10
C LEU A 37 5.72 -3.51 -8.39
N GLY A 38 6.79 -2.75 -8.59
CA GLY A 38 7.01 -1.92 -9.79
C GLY A 38 6.25 -0.59 -9.80
N ASN A 39 5.86 -0.08 -8.63
CA ASN A 39 5.19 1.23 -8.44
C ASN A 39 3.84 1.44 -9.16
N LYS A 40 3.15 0.37 -9.56
CA LYS A 40 1.96 0.51 -10.40
C LYS A 40 0.70 0.59 -9.55
N LEU A 41 0.35 1.81 -9.14
CA LEU A 41 -0.94 2.10 -8.49
C LEU A 41 -2.16 1.64 -9.31
N SER A 42 -2.03 1.55 -10.64
CA SER A 42 -3.06 1.02 -11.52
C SER A 42 -3.44 -0.44 -11.25
N GLN A 43 -2.61 -1.19 -10.52
CA GLN A 43 -2.94 -2.54 -10.04
C GLN A 43 -4.01 -2.52 -8.95
N VAL A 44 -4.13 -1.42 -8.21
CA VAL A 44 -5.20 -1.22 -7.22
C VAL A 44 -6.42 -0.64 -7.93
N ARG A 45 -7.09 -1.48 -8.72
CA ARG A 45 -8.48 -1.21 -9.12
C ARG A 45 -9.36 -1.49 -7.91
N PHE A 46 -9.67 -0.45 -7.15
CA PHE A 46 -10.45 -0.56 -5.93
C PHE A 46 -11.87 -1.07 -6.21
N ARG A 47 -12.31 -2.03 -5.39
CA ARG A 47 -13.63 -2.66 -5.41
C ARG A 47 -14.71 -1.85 -4.66
N LEU A 48 -14.50 -0.54 -4.44
CA LEU A 48 -15.46 0.29 -3.70
C LEU A 48 -16.76 0.57 -4.50
N MET A 49 -16.79 0.24 -5.79
CA MET A 49 -17.96 0.43 -6.65
C MET A 49 -19.08 -0.62 -6.42
N LEU A 50 -18.82 -1.72 -5.68
CA LEU A 50 -19.77 -2.83 -5.53
C LEU A 50 -20.66 -2.77 -4.28
N GLU A 51 -20.46 -1.79 -3.38
CA GLU A 51 -21.25 -1.62 -2.15
C GLU A 51 -22.30 -0.48 -2.26
N LEU A 52 -22.39 0.20 -3.41
CA LEU A 52 -23.39 1.26 -3.67
C LEU A 52 -24.39 0.87 -4.78
N GLY A 53 -24.62 -0.43 -4.97
CA GLY A 53 -25.64 -0.97 -5.89
C GLY A 53 -26.96 -1.23 -5.17
#